data_AF-A0A969PVJ3-F1
#
_entry.id   AF-A0A969PVJ3-F1
#
_cell.length_a   1.000
_cell.length_b   1.000
_cell.length_c   1.000
_cell.angle_alpha   90.00
_cell.angle_beta   90.00
_cell.angle_gamma   90.00
#
_symmetry.space_group_name_H-M   'P 1'
#
loop_
_entity.id
_entity.type
_entity.pdbx_description
1 polymer ?
#
loop_
_entity_poly.entity_id
_entity_poly.type
_entity_poly.pdbx_seq_one_letter_code
_entity_poly.pdbx_strand_id
1 'polypeptide(L)'
;MYRVQYFQAIEPQVTVICQYNESNSKTIRFDWSEVSQQVEGLLPIFEQCVDLDFKGRLIRKTQIQDYAKFCDFHLPARNMILRLCDRIYQFREGITFFEQQKSTDGKTTMRNNWEHLMQFVKQNLAGVTVISDFNAFAGTTMDFDEILKRIEPHINLMRREATLWDNAFQLFSGLHFIERTGNKATGN
;
A
#
# COMPACT_ATOMS: atom_id res chain seq x y z
N MET A 1 -11.78 1.29 -3.97
CA MET A 1 -10.43 0.69 -3.80
C MET A 1 -10.58 -0.73 -3.27
N TYR A 2 -9.69 -1.65 -3.65
CA TYR A 2 -9.65 -3.02 -3.12
C TYR A 2 -8.27 -3.32 -2.54
N ARG A 3 -8.21 -3.87 -1.33
CA ARG A 3 -6.95 -4.31 -0.71
C ARG A 3 -6.59 -5.70 -1.22
N VAL A 4 -5.43 -5.88 -1.82
CA VAL A 4 -4.93 -7.19 -2.25
C VAL A 4 -4.43 -7.95 -1.02
N GLN A 5 -4.99 -9.14 -0.79
CA GLN A 5 -4.54 -10.07 0.23
C GLN A 5 -3.39 -10.93 -0.31
N TYR A 6 -3.57 -11.52 -1.49
CA TYR A 6 -2.52 -12.28 -2.18
C TYR A 6 -2.82 -12.47 -3.67
N PHE A 7 -1.78 -12.79 -4.45
CA PHE A 7 -1.93 -13.29 -5.82
C PHE A 7 -2.22 -14.78 -5.80
N GLN A 8 -3.40 -15.16 -6.32
CA GLN A 8 -3.80 -16.56 -6.44
C GLN A 8 -3.18 -17.23 -7.67
N ALA A 9 -3.10 -16.53 -8.79
CA ALA A 9 -2.51 -17.01 -10.04
C ALA A 9 -1.98 -15.84 -10.88
N ILE A 10 -1.01 -16.11 -11.75
CA ILE A 10 -0.47 -15.13 -12.72
C ILE A 10 -0.75 -15.56 -14.16
N GLU A 11 -0.79 -16.86 -14.41
CA GLU A 11 -1.08 -17.44 -15.71
C GLU A 11 -2.38 -18.26 -15.66
N PRO A 12 -3.17 -18.26 -16.75
CA PRO A 12 -3.00 -17.45 -17.96
C PRO A 12 -3.34 -15.96 -17.77
N GLN A 13 -3.92 -15.60 -16.63
CA GLN A 13 -4.31 -14.23 -16.29
C GLN A 13 -4.07 -13.95 -14.80
N VAL A 14 -3.69 -12.72 -14.46
CA VAL A 14 -3.46 -12.31 -13.07
C VAL A 14 -4.75 -12.39 -12.29
N THR A 15 -4.75 -13.18 -11.22
CA THR A 15 -5.88 -13.37 -10.33
C THR A 15 -5.44 -13.03 -8.91
N VAL A 16 -6.07 -12.03 -8.32
CA VAL A 16 -5.82 -11.59 -6.95
C VAL A 16 -7.04 -11.83 -6.07
N ILE A 17 -6.79 -12.24 -4.83
CA ILE A 17 -7.81 -12.23 -3.79
C ILE A 17 -7.71 -10.89 -3.08
N CYS A 18 -8.83 -10.17 -3.07
CA CYS A 18 -8.94 -8.85 -2.50
C CYS A 18 -9.94 -8.83 -1.36
N GLN A 19 -9.84 -7.80 -0.53
CA GLN A 19 -10.82 -7.44 0.47
C GLN A 19 -11.31 -6.02 0.19
N TYR A 20 -12.63 -5.84 0.17
CA TYR A 20 -13.25 -4.52 0.02
C TYR A 20 -13.63 -3.93 1.38
N ASN A 21 -14.22 -4.77 2.25
CA ASN A 21 -14.56 -4.48 3.64
C ASN A 21 -14.26 -5.71 4.51
N GLU A 22 -14.33 -5.59 5.85
CA GLU A 22 -13.86 -6.64 6.77
C GLU A 22 -14.49 -8.02 6.52
N SER A 23 -15.68 -8.07 5.92
CA SER A 23 -16.45 -9.30 5.76
C SER A 23 -16.47 -9.89 4.35
N ASN A 24 -16.02 -9.14 3.32
CA ASN A 24 -16.17 -9.56 1.92
C ASN A 24 -14.83 -9.66 1.18
N SER A 25 -14.39 -10.89 0.96
CA SER A 25 -13.35 -11.22 -0.01
C SER A 25 -13.92 -11.22 -1.43
N LYS A 26 -13.16 -10.72 -2.40
CA LYS A 26 -13.52 -10.70 -3.82
C LYS A 26 -12.33 -11.16 -4.65
N THR A 27 -12.57 -12.03 -5.62
CA THR A 27 -11.57 -12.38 -6.63
C THR A 27 -11.61 -11.36 -7.76
N ILE A 28 -10.47 -10.81 -8.12
CA ILE A 28 -10.32 -9.87 -9.25
C ILE A 28 -9.31 -10.47 -10.23
N ARG A 29 -9.70 -10.48 -11.51
CA ARG A 29 -8.84 -10.93 -12.62
C ARG A 29 -8.54 -9.78 -13.57
N PHE A 30 -7.28 -9.63 -13.96
CA PHE A 30 -6.81 -8.57 -14.84
C PHE A 30 -5.54 -8.99 -15.60
N ASP A 31 -5.21 -8.26 -16.66
CA ASP A 31 -3.94 -8.39 -17.37
C ASP A 31 -2.97 -7.29 -16.92
N TRP A 32 -1.67 -7.59 -16.85
CA TRP A 32 -0.66 -6.61 -16.45
C TRP A 32 -0.71 -5.32 -17.30
N SER A 33 -1.08 -5.42 -18.57
CA SER A 33 -1.26 -4.29 -19.50
C SER A 33 -2.39 -3.33 -19.09
N GLU A 34 -3.30 -3.75 -18.21
CA GLU A 34 -4.37 -2.89 -17.68
C GLU A 34 -3.87 -1.92 -16.61
N VAL A 35 -2.72 -2.18 -16.00
CA VAL A 35 -2.12 -1.31 -14.99
C VAL A 35 -1.48 -0.12 -15.69
N SER A 36 -2.05 1.07 -15.49
CA SER A 36 -1.57 2.28 -16.16
C SER A 36 -0.42 2.97 -15.44
N GLN A 37 -0.34 2.81 -14.12
CA GLN A 37 0.68 3.37 -13.25
C GLN A 37 0.67 2.66 -11.90
N GLN A 38 1.78 2.82 -11.18
CA GLN A 38 1.96 2.38 -9.80
C GLN A 38 2.12 3.61 -8.91
N VAL A 39 1.50 3.61 -7.73
CA VAL A 39 1.72 4.63 -6.70
C VAL A 39 2.26 3.97 -5.44
N GLU A 40 3.45 4.36 -5.01
CA GLU A 40 4.13 3.81 -3.86
C GLU A 40 4.13 4.79 -2.68
N GLY A 41 4.11 4.26 -1.46
CA GLY A 41 4.15 5.06 -0.24
C GLY A 41 4.77 4.34 0.95
N LEU A 42 5.46 5.11 1.78
CA LEU A 42 5.99 4.66 3.07
C LEU A 42 5.25 5.39 4.19
N LEU A 43 4.41 4.67 4.93
CA LEU A 43 3.57 5.26 5.96
C LEU A 43 4.17 4.97 7.34
N PRO A 44 4.43 5.99 8.18
CA PRO A 44 4.99 5.78 9.50
C PRO A 44 3.99 5.06 10.41
N ILE A 45 4.54 4.19 11.25
CA ILE A 45 3.84 3.56 12.37
C ILE A 45 4.40 4.16 13.64
N PHE A 46 3.51 4.80 14.39
CA PHE A 46 3.87 5.49 15.62
C PHE A 46 3.72 4.59 16.84
N GLU A 47 4.60 4.79 17.82
CA GLU A 47 4.52 4.23 19.16
C GLU A 47 4.58 5.35 20.20
N GLN A 48 3.85 5.19 21.31
CA GLN A 48 3.97 6.05 22.48
C GLN A 48 5.08 5.53 23.39
N CYS A 49 6.13 6.34 23.53
CA CYS A 49 7.22 6.09 24.45
C CYS A 49 7.02 6.91 25.72
N VAL A 50 7.35 6.31 26.87
CA VAL A 50 7.43 7.02 28.15
C VAL A 50 8.90 7.28 28.44
N ASP A 51 9.24 8.55 28.59
CA ASP A 51 10.59 9.04 28.85
C ASP A 51 10.61 9.83 30.17
N LEU A 52 11.78 10.09 30.73
CA LEU A 52 11.94 10.98 31.88
C LEU A 52 12.50 12.32 31.41
N ASP A 53 11.86 13.42 31.83
CA ASP A 53 12.43 14.74 31.63
C ASP A 53 13.69 14.94 32.50
N PHE A 54 14.39 16.05 32.28
CA PHE A 54 15.59 16.41 33.06
C PHE A 54 15.31 16.62 34.56
N LYS A 55 14.04 16.62 34.99
CA LYS A 55 13.58 16.70 36.39
C LYS A 55 13.01 15.35 36.89
N GLY A 56 13.16 14.26 36.14
CA GLY A 56 12.67 12.94 36.50
C GLY A 56 11.15 12.75 36.39
N ARG A 57 10.45 13.59 35.62
CA ARG A 57 9.00 13.47 35.38
C ARG A 57 8.74 12.68 34.11
N LEU A 58 7.73 11.81 34.14
CA LEU A 58 7.32 11.04 32.97
C LEU A 58 6.77 11.96 31.87
N ILE A 59 7.40 11.96 30.70
CA ILE A 59 6.91 12.59 29.47
C ILE A 59 6.49 11.49 28.51
N ARG A 60 5.29 11.61 27.94
CA ARG A 60 4.87 10.81 26.78
C ARG A 60 5.35 11.48 25.51
N LYS A 61 6.06 10.75 24.66
CA LYS A 61 6.49 11.19 23.32
C LYS A 61 6.01 10.20 22.29
N THR A 62 5.53 10.71 21.15
CA THR A 62 5.24 9.88 19.98
C THR A 62 6.50 9.77 19.15
N GLN A 63 6.90 8.54 18.81
CA GLN A 63 8.06 8.26 17.97
C GLN A 63 7.66 7.32 16.82
N ILE A 64 8.30 7.47 15.66
CA ILE A 64 8.18 6.51 14.57
C ILE A 64 8.90 5.21 14.99
N GLN A 65 8.14 4.13 15.10
CA GLN A 65 8.63 2.80 15.44
C GLN A 65 9.09 2.05 14.18
N ASP A 66 8.33 2.17 13.10
CA ASP A 66 8.55 1.45 11.86
C ASP A 66 7.76 2.10 10.70
N TYR A 67 7.80 1.51 9.51
CA TYR A 67 7.03 1.92 8.35
C TYR A 67 6.20 0.76 7.80
N ALA A 68 5.05 1.09 7.21
CA ALA A 68 4.30 0.21 6.33
C ALA A 68 4.56 0.62 4.87
N LYS A 69 4.82 -0.36 4.02
CA LYS A 69 5.05 -0.15 2.59
C LYS A 69 3.76 -0.38 1.83
N PHE A 70 3.43 0.52 0.92
CA PHE A 70 2.25 0.44 0.07
C PHE A 70 2.63 0.54 -1.40
N CYS A 71 1.87 -0.18 -2.23
CA CYS A 71 1.92 -0.06 -3.68
C CYS A 71 0.49 -0.19 -4.23
N ASP A 72 0.03 0.82 -4.95
CA ASP A 72 -1.28 0.86 -5.60
C ASP A 72 -1.13 0.64 -7.09
N PHE A 73 -1.88 -0.31 -7.64
CA PHE A 73 -2.05 -0.47 -9.09
C PHE A 73 -3.30 0.25 -9.54
N HIS A 74 -3.13 1.15 -10.49
CA HIS A 74 -4.23 1.91 -11.07
C HIS A 74 -4.72 1.21 -12.33
N LEU A 75 -5.97 0.75 -12.33
CA LEU A 75 -6.67 0.16 -13.46
C LEU A 75 -7.80 1.11 -13.88
N PRO A 76 -7.48 2.20 -14.61
CA PRO A 76 -8.44 3.28 -14.89
C PRO A 76 -9.61 2.83 -15.77
N ALA A 77 -9.37 1.89 -16.70
CA ALA A 77 -10.43 1.34 -17.55
C ALA A 77 -11.53 0.61 -16.74
N ARG A 78 -11.20 0.18 -15.52
CA ARG A 78 -12.13 -0.47 -14.58
C ARG A 78 -12.54 0.44 -13.42
N ASN A 79 -12.15 1.72 -13.47
CA ASN A 79 -12.32 2.68 -12.38
C ASN A 79 -11.88 2.13 -11.00
N MET A 80 -10.68 1.52 -10.96
CA MET A 80 -10.27 0.70 -9.83
C MET A 80 -8.82 0.93 -9.42
N ILE A 81 -8.59 0.89 -8.11
CA ILE A 81 -7.27 0.85 -7.48
C ILE A 81 -7.16 -0.46 -6.69
N LEU A 82 -6.09 -1.22 -6.95
CA LEU A 82 -5.70 -2.41 -6.19
C LEU A 82 -4.53 -2.04 -5.28
N ARG A 83 -4.71 -2.12 -3.97
CA ARG A 83 -3.73 -1.70 -2.97
C ARG A 83 -3.02 -2.89 -2.34
N LEU A 84 -1.71 -2.95 -2.46
CA LEU A 84 -0.84 -3.90 -1.78
C LEU A 84 -0.21 -3.23 -0.56
N CYS A 85 -0.02 -4.00 0.52
CA CYS A 85 0.75 -3.54 1.67
C CYS A 85 1.49 -4.69 2.34
N ASP A 86 2.75 -4.44 2.69
CA ASP A 86 3.69 -5.45 3.23
C ASP A 86 3.21 -6.14 4.51
N ARG A 87 2.44 -5.44 5.35
CA ARG A 87 1.96 -5.96 6.64
C ARG A 87 0.67 -6.77 6.56
N ILE A 88 -0.13 -6.56 5.52
CA ILE A 88 -1.44 -7.22 5.36
C ILE A 88 -1.42 -8.26 4.22
N TYR A 89 -0.38 -8.24 3.39
CA TYR A 89 -0.21 -9.24 2.34
C TYR A 89 0.07 -10.62 2.95
N GLN A 90 -0.68 -11.62 2.52
CA GLN A 90 -0.63 -12.99 3.03
C GLN A 90 0.40 -13.80 2.25
N PHE A 91 1.70 -13.64 2.56
CA PHE A 91 2.79 -14.31 1.84
C PHE A 91 2.82 -15.83 1.93
N ARG A 92 2.03 -16.43 2.83
CA ARG A 92 1.89 -17.89 2.91
C ARG A 92 0.76 -18.42 2.03
N GLU A 93 -0.08 -17.52 1.52
CA GLU A 93 -1.20 -17.83 0.65
C GLU A 93 -0.86 -17.47 -0.80
N GLY A 94 -1.45 -18.21 -1.74
CA GLY A 94 -1.29 -17.96 -3.17
C GLY A 94 0.06 -18.41 -3.74
N ILE A 95 0.53 -17.68 -4.74
CA ILE A 95 1.74 -18.05 -5.47
C ILE A 95 3.02 -17.75 -4.67
N THR A 96 4.07 -18.47 -5.03
CA THR A 96 5.43 -18.22 -4.55
C THR A 96 6.20 -17.34 -5.53
N PHE A 97 6.89 -16.31 -5.04
CA PHE A 97 7.66 -15.38 -5.87
C PHE A 97 9.15 -15.72 -5.95
N PHE A 98 9.66 -16.58 -5.07
CA PHE A 98 11.06 -16.99 -5.00
C PHE A 98 11.20 -18.35 -4.31
N GLU A 99 12.19 -19.16 -4.69
CA GLU A 99 12.31 -20.56 -4.25
C GLU A 99 12.44 -20.71 -2.72
N GLN A 100 13.13 -19.78 -2.05
CA GLN A 100 13.34 -19.77 -0.60
C GLN A 100 12.08 -19.43 0.21
N GLN A 101 10.96 -19.09 -0.45
CA GLN A 101 9.65 -18.99 0.22
C GLN A 101 9.11 -20.38 0.57
N LYS A 102 9.59 -21.44 -0.10
CA LYS A 102 9.18 -22.84 0.10
C LYS A 102 9.99 -23.57 1.18
N SER A 103 11.17 -23.08 1.55
CA SER A 103 12.01 -23.73 2.56
C SER A 103 11.44 -23.52 3.97
N THR A 104 11.14 -24.63 4.64
CA THR A 104 10.65 -24.72 6.03
C THR A 104 11.62 -24.21 7.10
N ASP A 105 12.84 -23.82 6.72
CA ASP A 105 13.87 -23.31 7.63
C ASP A 105 13.52 -21.92 8.21
N GLY A 106 12.44 -21.28 7.72
CA GLY A 106 11.72 -20.23 8.43
C GLY A 106 12.41 -18.86 8.53
N LYS A 107 13.51 -18.63 7.80
CA LYS A 107 14.35 -17.42 7.93
C LYS A 107 13.99 -16.24 7.02
N THR A 108 12.83 -16.25 6.36
CA THR A 108 12.46 -15.13 5.48
C THR A 108 11.60 -14.12 6.23
N THR A 109 12.12 -12.90 6.37
CA THR A 109 11.42 -11.79 7.04
C THR A 109 10.30 -11.24 6.14
N MET A 110 9.30 -10.56 6.73
CA MET A 110 8.27 -9.84 5.96
C MET A 110 8.90 -8.85 4.96
N ARG A 111 10.02 -8.23 5.34
CA ARG A 111 10.80 -7.34 4.49
C ARG A 111 11.30 -8.05 3.23
N ASN A 112 11.94 -9.22 3.37
CA ASN A 112 12.47 -9.97 2.24
C ASN A 112 11.33 -10.44 1.32
N ASN A 113 10.22 -10.92 1.89
CA ASN A 113 9.04 -11.32 1.13
C ASN A 113 8.48 -10.17 0.29
N TRP A 114 8.36 -8.98 0.87
CA TRP A 114 7.90 -7.79 0.17
C TRP A 114 8.88 -7.36 -0.95
N GLU A 115 10.18 -7.40 -0.69
CA GLU A 115 11.20 -7.07 -1.69
C GLU A 115 11.13 -8.01 -2.90
N HIS A 116 10.97 -9.32 -2.69
CA HIS A 116 10.77 -10.28 -3.77
C HIS A 116 9.45 -10.07 -4.53
N LEU A 117 8.36 -9.81 -3.82
CA LEU A 117 7.09 -9.46 -4.44
C LEU A 117 7.23 -8.22 -5.33
N MET A 118 7.86 -7.15 -4.83
CA MET A 118 8.05 -5.93 -5.60
C MET A 118 9.01 -6.11 -6.79
N GLN A 119 10.03 -6.95 -6.65
CA GLN A 119 10.90 -7.33 -7.78
C GLN A 119 10.10 -8.05 -8.87
N PHE A 120 9.24 -9.00 -8.49
CA PHE A 120 8.35 -9.69 -9.41
C PHE A 120 7.37 -8.74 -10.09
N VAL A 121 6.74 -7.83 -9.33
CA VAL A 121 5.85 -6.80 -9.87
C VAL A 121 6.59 -5.90 -10.86
N LYS A 122 7.80 -5.46 -10.53
CA LYS A 122 8.64 -4.62 -11.40
C LYS A 122 8.96 -5.30 -12.73
N GLN A 123 9.18 -6.62 -12.73
CA GLN A 123 9.43 -7.38 -13.97
C GLN A 123 8.19 -7.44 -14.86
N ASN A 124 7.01 -7.68 -14.27
CA ASN A 124 5.76 -7.80 -15.03
C ASN A 124 5.18 -6.44 -15.48
N LEU A 125 5.50 -5.36 -14.77
CA LEU A 125 5.09 -3.99 -15.07
C LEU A 125 6.25 -3.14 -15.61
N ALA A 126 7.18 -3.78 -16.32
CA ALA A 126 8.31 -3.07 -16.94
C ALA A 126 7.79 -2.00 -17.91
N GLY A 127 8.22 -0.75 -17.71
CA GLY A 127 7.79 0.40 -18.52
C GLY A 127 6.54 1.13 -18.01
N VAL A 128 5.87 0.63 -16.97
CA VAL A 128 4.78 1.35 -16.30
C VAL A 128 5.35 2.44 -15.38
N THR A 129 4.77 3.64 -15.41
CA THR A 129 5.16 4.76 -14.55
C THR A 129 5.00 4.41 -13.07
N VAL A 130 6.02 4.74 -12.27
CA VAL A 130 6.00 4.60 -10.80
C VAL A 130 6.06 5.98 -10.19
N ILE A 131 5.08 6.30 -9.34
CA ILE A 131 4.96 7.54 -8.57
C ILE A 131 5.30 7.21 -7.11
N SER A 132 6.29 7.87 -6.53
CA SER A 132 6.83 7.49 -5.20
C SER A 132 7.20 8.68 -4.31
N ASP A 133 6.75 9.89 -4.66
CA ASP A 133 6.98 11.15 -3.95
C ASP A 133 5.99 11.39 -2.78
N PHE A 134 5.32 10.34 -2.32
CA PHE A 134 4.32 10.41 -1.25
C PHE A 134 4.82 11.12 0.01
N ASN A 135 6.06 10.87 0.45
CA ASN A 135 6.56 11.47 1.70
C ASN A 135 6.69 13.00 1.60
N ALA A 136 7.06 13.53 0.43
CA ALA A 136 7.11 14.97 0.19
C ALA A 136 5.69 15.55 0.17
N PHE A 137 4.75 14.87 -0.50
CA PHE A 137 3.34 15.23 -0.50
C PHE A 137 2.72 15.22 0.91
N ALA A 138 3.00 14.18 1.70
CA ALA A 138 2.50 14.08 3.07
C ALA A 138 3.02 15.23 3.93
N GLY A 139 4.30 15.58 3.80
CA GLY A 139 4.90 16.71 4.55
C GLY A 139 4.16 18.04 4.36
N THR A 140 3.58 18.30 3.20
CA THR A 140 2.79 19.51 2.94
C THR A 140 1.31 19.35 3.23
N THR A 141 0.77 18.13 3.13
CA THR A 141 -0.67 17.88 3.25
C THR A 141 -1.11 17.73 4.72
N MET A 142 -0.20 17.36 5.61
CA MET A 142 -0.50 17.14 7.04
C MET A 142 -1.02 18.39 7.76
N ASP A 143 -0.77 19.59 7.23
CA ASP A 143 -1.32 20.85 7.75
C ASP A 143 -2.84 21.02 7.48
N PHE A 144 -3.42 20.18 6.62
CA PHE A 144 -4.85 20.24 6.23
C PHE A 144 -5.67 19.13 6.87
N ASP A 145 -5.56 18.98 8.18
CA ASP A 145 -6.14 17.87 8.94
C ASP A 145 -7.67 17.74 8.79
N GLU A 146 -8.40 18.84 8.80
CA GLU A 146 -9.86 18.88 8.63
C GLU A 146 -10.33 18.35 7.27
N ILE A 147 -9.51 18.47 6.23
CA ILE A 147 -9.79 17.91 4.91
C ILE A 147 -9.46 16.41 4.92
N LEU A 148 -8.29 16.05 5.46
CA LEU A 148 -7.84 14.66 5.52
C LEU A 148 -8.82 13.77 6.29
N LYS A 149 -9.37 14.24 7.42
CA LYS A 149 -10.36 13.51 8.23
C LYS A 149 -11.63 13.12 7.47
N ARG A 150 -11.95 13.79 6.35
CA ARG A 150 -13.13 13.50 5.52
C ARG A 150 -12.89 12.38 4.50
N ILE A 151 -11.64 11.98 4.29
CA ILE A 151 -11.27 10.96 3.31
C ILE A 151 -11.22 9.62 4.01
N GLU A 152 -11.99 8.63 3.55
CA GLU A 152 -11.88 7.27 4.07
C GLU A 152 -10.60 6.61 3.51
N PRO A 153 -9.63 6.23 4.35
CA PRO A 153 -8.34 5.77 3.85
C PRO A 153 -8.38 4.37 3.24
N HIS A 154 -9.39 3.57 3.60
CA HIS A 154 -9.51 2.13 3.32
C HIS A 154 -8.26 1.30 3.68
N ILE A 155 -7.42 1.82 4.57
CA ILE A 155 -6.27 1.13 5.18
C ILE A 155 -6.70 0.66 6.56
N ASN A 156 -6.51 -0.62 6.84
CA ASN A 156 -6.71 -1.18 8.17
C ASN A 156 -5.40 -1.82 8.63
N LEU A 157 -4.55 -1.00 9.25
CA LEU A 157 -3.33 -1.47 9.90
C LEU A 157 -3.55 -1.46 11.40
N MET A 158 -3.17 -2.55 12.06
CA MET A 158 -3.16 -2.61 13.53
C MET A 158 -2.10 -1.62 14.04
N ARG A 159 -2.57 -0.47 14.53
CA ARG A 159 -1.75 0.62 15.08
C ARG A 159 -2.25 1.00 16.46
N ARG A 160 -1.32 1.44 17.32
CA ARG A 160 -1.66 1.95 18.65
C ARG A 160 -2.26 3.35 18.61
N GLU A 161 -1.95 4.12 17.56
CA GLU A 161 -2.39 5.50 17.40
C GLU A 161 -2.96 5.72 16.00
N ALA A 162 -4.07 6.44 15.92
CA ALA A 162 -4.65 6.88 14.65
C ALA A 162 -3.73 7.93 14.00
N THR A 163 -3.71 7.97 12.68
CA THR A 163 -2.81 8.87 11.95
C THR A 163 -3.43 9.28 10.62
N LEU A 164 -3.23 10.54 10.25
CA LEU A 164 -3.70 11.11 8.99
C LEU A 164 -2.85 10.70 7.79
N TRP A 165 -1.73 10.01 8.02
CA TRP A 165 -0.88 9.48 6.94
C TRP A 165 -1.63 8.50 6.04
N ASP A 166 -2.61 7.75 6.58
CA ASP A 166 -3.44 6.86 5.80
C ASP A 166 -4.36 7.64 4.86
N ASN A 167 -5.00 8.70 5.39
CA ASN A 167 -5.89 9.59 4.63
C ASN A 167 -5.08 10.34 3.55
N ALA A 168 -3.88 10.81 3.89
CA ALA A 168 -2.98 11.48 2.97
C ALA A 168 -2.55 10.55 1.83
N PHE A 169 -2.22 9.28 2.13
CA PHE A 169 -1.88 8.32 1.09
C PHE A 169 -3.06 8.01 0.17
N GLN A 170 -4.27 7.92 0.75
CA GLN A 170 -5.48 7.76 -0.03
C GLN A 170 -5.73 8.95 -0.96
N LEU A 171 -5.54 10.18 -0.47
CA LEU A 171 -5.64 11.38 -1.29
C LEU A 171 -4.60 11.38 -2.42
N PHE A 172 -3.35 11.12 -2.07
CA PHE A 172 -2.21 11.11 -2.99
C PHE A 172 -2.44 10.14 -4.16
N SER A 173 -2.79 8.88 -3.84
CA SER A 173 -3.10 7.87 -4.84
C SER A 173 -4.34 8.25 -5.67
N GLY A 174 -5.39 8.75 -5.01
CA GLY A 174 -6.63 9.18 -5.67
C GLY A 174 -6.44 10.33 -6.67
N LEU A 175 -5.62 11.33 -6.33
CA LEU A 175 -5.34 12.47 -7.22
C LEU A 175 -4.64 12.00 -8.50
N HIS A 176 -3.60 11.18 -8.37
CA HIS A 176 -2.89 10.61 -9.52
C HIS A 176 -3.78 9.67 -10.34
N PHE A 177 -4.71 8.96 -9.69
CA PHE A 177 -5.70 8.14 -10.40
C PHE A 177 -6.62 9.01 -11.27
N ILE A 178 -7.16 10.09 -10.71
CA ILE A 178 -8.06 11.01 -11.41
C ILE A 178 -7.32 11.71 -12.57
N GLU A 179 -6.11 12.24 -12.33
CA GLU A 179 -5.30 12.89 -13.36
C GLU A 179 -5.07 11.96 -14.57
N ARG A 180 -4.74 10.69 -14.30
CA ARG A 180 -4.52 9.71 -15.37
C ARG A 180 -5.79 9.39 -16.14
N THR A 181 -6.94 9.35 -15.47
CA THR A 181 -8.25 9.13 -16.12
C THR A 181 -8.67 10.33 -16.97
N GLY A 182 -8.43 11.56 -16.50
CA GLY A 182 -8.71 12.80 -17.24
C GLY A 182 -7.86 12.92 -18.50
N ASN A 183 -6.55 12.63 -18.40
CA ASN A 183 -5.64 12.67 -19.55
C ASN A 183 -5.96 11.63 -20.63
N LYS A 184 -6.66 10.52 -20.29
CA LYS A 184 -7.17 9.58 -21.28
C LYS A 184 -8.45 10.07 -21.99
N ALA A 185 -9.27 10.89 -21.34
CA ALA A 185 -10.51 11.39 -21.91
C ALA A 185 -10.30 12.53 -22.93
N THR A 186 -9.19 13.26 -22.84
CA THR A 186 -8.84 14.36 -23.74
C THR A 186 -7.97 13.96 -24.93
N GLY A 187 -7.53 12.70 -24.99
CA GLY A 187 -6.75 12.15 -26.10
C GLY A 187 -7.62 11.29 -27.00
N ASN A 188 -8.47 11.92 -27.83
CA ASN A 188 -9.16 11.33 -28.97
C ASN A 188 -9.06 12.30 -30.15
#